data_AF-A0A7Y5DQ89-F1
#
_entry.id   AF-A0A7Y5DQ89-F1
#
_cell.length_a   1.000
_cell.length_b   1.000
_cell.length_c   1.000
_cell.angle_alpha   90.00
_cell.angle_beta   90.00
_cell.angle_gamma   90.00
#
_symmetry.space_group_name_H-M   'P 1'
#
loop_
_entity.id
_entity.type
_entity.pdbx_description
1 polymer ?
#
loop_
_entity_poly.entity_id
_entity_poly.type
_entity_poly.pdbx_seq_one_letter_code
_entity_poly.pdbx_strand_id
1 'polypeptide(L)'
;MKTLFYSGLLLITIILFNNCKTNDYDTFATLYGEVNDSATAEPLLGVSVVLSPGGKTKTTGTDGRFEFKDLDAAQYTITVQKAGYSTNRKTITAVVGESTEANIPMTKVK
;
A
#
# COMPACT_ATOMS: atom_id res chain seq x y z
N MET A 1 28.02 -0.94 52.50
CA MET A 1 26.56 -0.99 52.73
C MET A 1 26.08 0.44 52.93
N LYS A 2 25.22 0.89 51.99
CA LYS A 2 24.31 2.05 51.99
C LYS A 2 24.75 3.35 52.67
N THR A 3 25.18 4.32 51.85
CA THR A 3 24.84 5.74 52.02
C THR A 3 24.65 6.35 50.64
N LEU A 4 23.42 6.73 50.27
CA LEU A 4 23.19 7.63 49.14
C LEU A 4 22.16 8.68 49.54
N PHE A 5 22.71 9.84 49.88
CA PHE A 5 22.06 11.13 50.01
C PHE A 5 21.71 11.64 48.62
N TYR A 6 20.45 11.99 48.36
CA TYR A 6 20.09 12.99 47.35
C TYR A 6 18.85 13.75 47.84
N SER A 7 19.11 14.73 48.71
CA SER A 7 18.22 15.83 49.05
C SER A 7 18.85 17.09 48.45
N GLY A 8 18.26 17.65 47.41
CA GLY A 8 18.83 18.82 46.75
C GLY A 8 18.10 19.18 45.46
N LEU A 9 17.02 19.92 45.63
CA LEU A 9 16.19 20.53 44.61
C LEU A 9 17.00 21.41 43.63
N LEU A 10 17.02 21.05 42.34
CA LEU A 10 17.16 22.01 41.24
C LEU A 10 16.26 21.55 40.09
N LEU A 11 15.10 22.21 39.94
CA LEU A 11 14.20 22.12 38.79
C LEU A 11 14.95 22.47 37.49
N ILE A 12 14.40 22.03 36.34
CA ILE A 12 14.80 22.24 34.92
C ILE A 12 15.48 20.96 34.37
N THR A 13 14.93 20.13 33.48
CA THR A 13 14.01 20.31 32.36
C THR A 13 13.11 19.09 32.17
N ILE A 14 11.87 19.37 31.83
CA ILE A 14 10.89 18.47 31.22
C ILE A 14 11.47 17.92 29.90
N ILE A 15 11.75 16.61 29.80
CA ILE A 15 11.78 15.95 28.49
C ILE A 15 10.33 15.56 28.18
N LEU A 16 9.76 16.48 27.42
CA LEU A 16 8.46 16.48 26.77
C LEU A 16 8.23 15.17 25.99
N PHE A 17 7.06 14.59 26.22
CA PHE A 17 6.29 13.77 25.28
C PHE A 17 7.11 12.83 24.39
N ASN A 18 7.46 11.64 24.92
CA ASN A 18 7.66 10.50 24.03
C ASN A 18 6.29 10.12 23.47
N ASN A 19 5.98 10.79 22.36
CA ASN A 19 4.94 10.56 21.37
C ASN A 19 3.83 9.62 21.86
N CYS A 20 2.74 10.24 22.30
CA CYS A 20 1.43 9.64 22.13
C CYS A 20 1.36 9.18 20.68
N LYS A 21 1.46 7.86 20.44
CA LYS A 21 1.14 7.32 19.13
C LYS A 21 -0.30 7.72 18.90
N THR A 22 -0.51 8.62 17.95
CA THR A 22 -1.84 8.88 17.43
C THR A 22 -2.37 7.53 17.00
N ASN A 23 -3.40 7.05 17.69
CA ASN A 23 -4.19 5.93 17.20
C ASN A 23 -4.92 6.46 15.97
N ASP A 24 -4.23 6.46 14.83
CA ASP A 24 -4.89 6.47 13.53
C ASP A 24 -5.68 5.18 13.50
N TYR A 25 -6.98 5.31 13.74
CA TYR A 25 -7.91 4.25 13.41
C TYR A 25 -7.92 4.23 11.89
N ASP A 26 -7.05 3.44 11.28
CA ASP A 26 -7.22 3.09 9.89
C ASP A 26 -8.59 2.44 9.78
N THR A 27 -9.52 3.13 9.13
CA THR A 27 -10.84 2.58 8.78
C THR A 27 -10.85 2.03 7.37
N PHE A 28 -9.75 2.21 6.63
CA PHE A 28 -9.62 1.85 5.24
C PHE A 28 -8.38 0.98 5.00
N ALA A 29 -8.38 0.32 3.87
CA ALA A 29 -7.29 -0.48 3.35
C ALA A 29 -6.61 0.25 2.18
N THR A 30 -5.38 -0.14 1.90
CA THR A 30 -4.64 0.26 0.70
C THR A 30 -4.28 -0.96 -0.13
N LEU A 31 -4.48 -0.90 -1.45
CA LEU A 31 -3.99 -1.89 -2.41
C LEU A 31 -2.99 -1.23 -3.34
N TYR A 32 -1.81 -1.83 -3.50
CA TYR A 32 -0.77 -1.32 -4.39
C TYR A 32 -0.08 -2.48 -5.12
N GLY A 33 0.70 -2.16 -6.15
CA GLY A 33 1.52 -3.17 -6.82
C GLY A 33 2.12 -2.67 -8.12
N GLU A 34 2.79 -3.59 -8.81
CA GLU A 34 3.44 -3.38 -10.10
C GLU A 34 2.82 -4.27 -11.18
N VAL A 35 2.75 -3.73 -12.40
CA VAL A 35 2.39 -4.47 -13.60
C VAL A 35 3.58 -4.55 -14.53
N ASN A 36 4.03 -5.77 -14.82
CA ASN A 36 5.24 -6.02 -15.61
C ASN A 36 4.95 -6.95 -16.79
N ASP A 37 5.80 -6.91 -17.80
CA ASP A 37 5.80 -7.90 -18.87
C ASP A 37 6.23 -9.26 -18.31
N SER A 38 5.42 -10.30 -18.54
CA SER A 38 5.69 -11.64 -17.98
C SER A 38 6.96 -12.30 -18.53
N ALA A 39 7.42 -11.90 -19.71
CA ALA A 39 8.58 -12.48 -20.38
C ALA A 39 9.87 -11.72 -20.07
N THR A 40 9.82 -10.38 -20.05
CA THR A 40 11.03 -9.55 -19.84
C THR A 40 11.18 -9.05 -18.40
N ALA A 41 10.13 -9.18 -17.57
CA ALA A 41 10.02 -8.59 -16.24
C ALA A 41 10.07 -7.05 -16.22
N GLU A 42 10.06 -6.39 -17.38
CA GLU A 42 10.08 -4.93 -17.47
C GLU A 42 8.74 -4.32 -17.00
N PRO A 43 8.78 -3.16 -16.31
CA PRO A 43 7.56 -2.48 -15.88
C PRO A 43 6.75 -1.96 -17.07
N LEU A 44 5.43 -2.07 -16.99
CA LEU A 44 4.52 -1.64 -18.03
C LEU A 44 3.88 -0.30 -17.68
N LEU A 45 4.30 0.76 -18.38
CA LEU A 45 3.65 2.07 -18.37
C LEU A 45 2.27 2.02 -19.02
N GLY A 46 1.30 2.77 -18.48
CA GLY A 46 0.04 3.04 -19.17
C GLY A 46 -0.91 1.85 -19.21
N VAL A 47 -0.83 0.94 -18.24
CA VAL A 47 -1.79 -0.15 -18.05
C VAL A 47 -3.01 0.42 -17.34
N SER A 48 -4.22 0.15 -17.86
CA SER A 48 -5.47 0.44 -17.16
C SER A 48 -5.71 -0.61 -16.09
N VAL A 49 -5.76 -0.18 -14.83
CA VAL A 49 -6.02 -1.02 -13.65
C VAL A 49 -7.39 -0.67 -13.09
N VAL A 50 -8.31 -1.62 -13.06
CA VAL A 50 -9.70 -1.43 -12.63
C VAL A 50 -10.00 -2.33 -11.44
N LEU A 51 -10.53 -1.76 -10.36
CA LEU A 51 -11.03 -2.49 -9.19
C LEU A 51 -12.52 -2.76 -9.28
N SER A 52 -12.90 -3.98 -8.92
CA SER A 52 -14.29 -4.39 -8.67
C SER A 52 -14.37 -5.09 -7.31
N PRO A 53 -15.31 -4.76 -6.43
CA PRO A 53 -16.33 -3.72 -6.57
C PRO A 53 -15.75 -2.30 -6.52
N GLY A 54 -16.62 -1.30 -6.76
CA GLY A 54 -16.28 0.13 -6.63
C GLY A 54 -15.86 0.83 -7.92
N GLY A 55 -15.44 0.10 -8.96
CA GLY A 55 -15.14 0.67 -10.28
C GLY A 55 -13.96 1.65 -10.31
N LYS A 56 -13.20 1.75 -9.21
CA LYS A 56 -12.04 2.66 -9.11
C LYS A 56 -11.02 2.27 -10.18
N THR A 57 -10.50 3.26 -10.90
CA THR A 57 -9.55 3.05 -12.00
C THR A 57 -8.27 3.86 -11.78
N LYS A 58 -7.14 3.24 -12.13
CA LYS A 58 -5.81 3.86 -12.16
C LYS A 58 -5.10 3.50 -13.45
N THR A 59 -4.07 4.27 -13.77
CA THR A 59 -3.15 3.98 -14.87
C THR A 59 -1.75 3.86 -14.30
N THR A 60 -1.01 2.82 -14.69
CA THR A 60 0.35 2.61 -14.17
C THR A 60 1.33 3.68 -14.64
N GLY A 61 2.28 4.05 -13.78
CA GLY A 61 3.40 4.94 -14.08
C GLY A 61 4.52 4.28 -14.89
N THR A 62 5.62 5.01 -15.13
CA THR A 62 6.80 4.49 -15.87
C THR A 62 7.51 3.35 -15.16
N ASP A 63 7.31 3.24 -13.85
CA ASP A 63 7.76 2.18 -12.96
C ASP A 63 6.76 1.01 -12.88
N GLY A 64 5.66 1.04 -13.65
CA GLY A 64 4.64 0.00 -13.65
C GLY A 64 3.73 0.02 -12.42
N ARG A 65 3.89 1.00 -11.52
CA ARG A 65 3.18 1.03 -10.23
C ARG A 65 1.76 1.55 -10.31
N PHE A 66 0.90 1.01 -9.45
CA PHE A 66 -0.43 1.53 -9.14
C PHE A 66 -0.69 1.50 -7.63
N GLU A 67 -1.59 2.38 -7.18
CA GLU A 67 -2.02 2.45 -5.78
C GLU A 67 -3.48 2.91 -5.68
N PHE A 68 -4.24 2.22 -4.84
CA PHE A 68 -5.60 2.54 -4.45
C PHE A 68 -5.65 2.67 -2.92
N LYS A 69 -5.95 3.87 -2.45
CA LYS A 69 -6.19 4.18 -1.04
C LYS A 69 -7.68 4.25 -0.74
N ASP A 70 -8.00 4.37 0.55
CA ASP A 70 -9.35 4.61 1.03
C ASP A 70 -10.33 3.56 0.49
N LEU A 71 -9.93 2.28 0.64
CA LEU A 71 -10.74 1.14 0.26
C LEU A 71 -11.43 0.56 1.48
N ASP A 72 -12.71 0.26 1.36
CA ASP A 72 -13.39 -0.56 2.37
C ASP A 72 -12.76 -1.96 2.38
N ALA A 73 -12.67 -2.57 3.57
CA ALA A 73 -12.21 -3.96 3.67
C ALA A 73 -13.22 -4.89 3.00
N ALA A 74 -12.74 -5.54 1.94
CA ALA A 74 -13.52 -6.42 1.09
C ALA A 74 -12.58 -7.26 0.23
N GLN A 75 -13.15 -8.24 -0.45
CA GLN A 75 -12.47 -8.88 -1.57
C GLN A 75 -12.63 -8.02 -2.83
N TYR A 76 -11.53 -7.72 -3.49
CA TYR A 76 -11.48 -7.02 -4.77
C TYR A 76 -10.94 -7.93 -5.86
N THR A 77 -11.46 -7.78 -7.07
CA THR A 77 -10.83 -8.22 -8.31
C THR A 77 -10.19 -7.03 -9.01
N ILE A 78 -8.88 -7.11 -9.19
CA ILE A 78 -8.08 -6.19 -9.99
C ILE A 78 -8.08 -6.72 -11.42
N THR A 79 -8.52 -5.92 -12.39
CA THR A 79 -8.42 -6.22 -13.81
C THR A 79 -7.41 -5.28 -14.46
N VAL A 80 -6.40 -5.83 -15.14
CA VAL A 80 -5.38 -5.06 -15.86
C VAL A 80 -5.53 -5.23 -17.37
N GLN A 81 -5.50 -4.12 -18.09
CA GLN A 81 -5.71 -4.06 -19.54
C GLN A 81 -4.73 -3.10 -20.21
N LYS A 82 -4.14 -3.54 -21.33
CA LYS A 82 -3.22 -2.74 -22.15
C LYS A 82 -3.25 -3.28 -23.58
N ALA A 83 -3.27 -2.38 -24.57
CA ALA A 83 -3.20 -2.77 -25.98
C ALA A 83 -1.92 -3.57 -26.26
N GLY A 84 -2.04 -4.65 -27.03
CA GLY A 84 -0.94 -5.58 -27.30
C GLY A 84 -0.64 -6.58 -26.18
N TYR A 85 -1.41 -6.58 -25.08
CA TYR A 85 -1.27 -7.53 -23.98
C TYR A 85 -2.60 -8.23 -23.68
N SER A 86 -2.51 -9.49 -23.27
CA SER A 86 -3.67 -10.25 -22.78
C SER A 86 -4.15 -9.65 -21.46
N THR A 87 -5.47 -9.49 -21.33
CA THR A 87 -6.08 -9.05 -20.06
C THR A 87 -5.75 -10.06 -18.95
N ASN A 88 -5.33 -9.56 -17.79
CA ASN A 88 -5.12 -10.38 -16.60
C ASN A 88 -5.99 -9.89 -15.44
N ARG A 89 -6.33 -10.80 -14.53
CA ARG A 89 -7.13 -10.51 -13.34
C ARG A 89 -6.50 -11.15 -12.10
N LYS A 90 -6.56 -10.44 -10.98
CA LYS A 90 -6.12 -10.95 -9.67
C LYS A 90 -7.16 -10.62 -8.61
N THR A 91 -7.55 -11.61 -7.84
CA THR A 91 -8.41 -11.41 -6.66
C THR A 91 -7.54 -11.22 -5.43
N ILE A 92 -7.87 -10.23 -4.60
CA ILE A 92 -7.16 -9.93 -3.36
C ILE A 92 -8.12 -9.46 -2.27
N THR A 93 -7.84 -9.81 -1.02
CA THR A 93 -8.60 -9.34 0.13
C THR A 93 -7.91 -8.11 0.70
N ALA A 94 -8.60 -6.99 0.73
CA ALA A 94 -8.16 -5.78 1.41
C ALA A 94 -8.63 -5.82 2.87
N VAL A 95 -7.71 -5.59 3.80
CA VAL A 95 -7.95 -5.62 5.25
C VAL A 95 -7.79 -4.22 5.80
N VAL A 96 -8.67 -3.82 6.71
CA VAL A 96 -8.63 -2.51 7.37
C VAL A 96 -7.27 -2.30 8.02
N GLY A 97 -6.64 -1.15 7.74
CA GLY A 97 -5.32 -0.79 8.26
C GLY A 97 -4.14 -1.52 7.65
N GLU A 98 -4.37 -2.28 6.59
CA GLU A 98 -3.29 -2.92 5.84
C GLU A 98 -3.07 -2.24 4.49
N SER A 99 -1.80 -2.24 4.09
CA SER A 99 -1.39 -2.00 2.71
C SER A 99 -1.01 -3.33 2.09
N THR A 100 -1.83 -3.85 1.18
CA THR A 100 -1.64 -5.17 0.57
C THR A 100 -1.07 -5.06 -0.84
N GLU A 101 0.01 -5.80 -1.11
CA GLU A 101 0.68 -5.82 -2.41
C GLU A 101 0.00 -6.80 -3.39
N ALA A 102 -0.18 -6.35 -4.63
CA ALA A 102 -0.88 -7.06 -5.68
C ALA A 102 -0.16 -6.94 -7.03
N ASN A 103 1.03 -7.53 -7.15
CA ASN A 103 1.75 -7.58 -8.44
C ASN A 103 1.03 -8.47 -9.45
N ILE A 104 0.96 -8.01 -10.71
CA ILE A 104 0.24 -8.68 -11.80
C ILE A 104 1.09 -8.65 -13.08
N PRO A 105 1.66 -9.78 -13.52
CA PRO A 105 2.34 -9.84 -14.81
C PRO A 105 1.33 -9.86 -15.97
N MET A 106 1.68 -9.28 -17.12
CA MET A 106 0.89 -9.35 -18.35
C MET A 106 1.67 -10.04 -19.46
N THR A 107 0.99 -10.88 -20.23
CA THR A 107 1.58 -11.57 -21.38
C THR A 107 1.26 -10.82 -22.66
N LYS A 108 2.29 -10.49 -23.45
CA LYS A 108 2.14 -9.84 -24.75
C LYS A 108 1.37 -10.75 -25.73
N VAL A 109 0.42 -10.20 -26.45
CA VAL A 109 -0.28 -10.92 -27.54
C VAL A 109 0.68 -10.97 -28.73
N LYS A 110 0.88 -12.17 -29.29
CA LYS A 110 1.75 -12.39 -30.46
C LYS A 110 1.14 -11.80 -31.73
#